data_AF-A0A158FST7-F1
#
_entry.id   AF-A0A158FST7-F1
#
_cell.length_a   1.000
_cell.length_b   1.000
_cell.length_c   1.000
_cell.angle_alpha   90.00
_cell.angle_beta   90.00
_cell.angle_gamma   90.00
#
_symmetry.space_group_name_H-M   'P 1'
#
loop_
_entity.id
_entity.type
_entity.pdbx_description
1 polymer ?
#
loop_
_entity_poly.entity_id
_entity_poly.type
_entity_poly.pdbx_seq_one_letter_code
_entity_poly.pdbx_strand_id
1 'polypeptide(L)'
;MSITLAITLPTSRLSPALPTAPVDSFASTGPAAVSGGDVAAIVRPAVLLPVLPPEVSRQVFPLARSVAAILFALACASAGTTAMAQTPKPMNPGTSVVQTPLDEAGAQGNAAQTASGVPASQVAGAVGASGVTGASAVQATADANDFTTRQKALDVRTAENNYLYAVKQHDCYSTFFVNHCLDKARDAKREVGAQIRKEQLALDDEQRLQHAQQRDQQAAIKSAQYASEAPQRAANEKASEESFAEKQRQNALSEAQRTAEAPQRAANQADYDRKQADYQKKLADAAARGVQDAKDREDKAERFAAKQRDAAEHQTEVQSRQKEAAVKQQQRAQQEAADQAHQEQLKQQQQQQQQPK
;
A
#
# COMPACT_ATOMS: atom_id res chain seq x y z
N MET A 1 55.16 20.54 -10.50
CA MET A 1 54.59 21.41 -11.54
C MET A 1 53.09 21.25 -11.47
N SER A 2 52.43 22.18 -10.78
CA SER A 2 50.99 22.12 -10.48
C SER A 2 50.31 23.25 -11.24
N ILE A 3 49.34 22.91 -12.10
CA ILE A 3 48.56 23.89 -12.86
C ILE A 3 47.16 23.91 -12.26
N THR A 4 46.85 25.01 -11.57
CA THR A 4 45.53 25.33 -11.02
C THR A 4 44.89 26.35 -11.96
N LEU A 5 43.77 26.01 -12.59
CA LEU A 5 42.98 26.91 -13.43
C LEU A 5 41.80 27.45 -12.61
N ALA A 6 41.82 28.75 -12.33
CA ALA A 6 40.71 29.51 -11.77
C ALA A 6 39.96 30.21 -12.90
N ILE A 7 38.65 29.96 -13.00
CA ILE A 7 37.75 30.62 -13.97
C ILE A 7 36.97 31.71 -13.24
N THR A 8 37.19 32.95 -13.66
CA THR A 8 36.46 34.16 -13.27
C THR A 8 35.25 34.35 -14.18
N LEU A 9 34.08 34.68 -13.62
CA LEU A 9 32.87 35.07 -14.34
C LEU A 9 32.58 36.55 -14.09
N PRO A 10 32.19 37.34 -15.12
CA PRO A 10 31.99 38.77 -15.00
C PRO A 10 30.56 39.15 -14.59
N THR A 11 30.53 40.19 -13.77
CA THR A 11 29.41 40.99 -13.29
C THR A 11 28.69 41.70 -14.43
N SER A 12 27.36 41.62 -14.50
CA SER A 12 26.54 42.53 -15.33
C SER A 12 25.44 43.18 -14.50
N ARG A 13 25.55 44.50 -14.40
CA ARG A 13 24.53 45.44 -13.90
C ARG A 13 23.57 45.78 -15.04
N LEU A 14 22.27 45.87 -14.76
CA LEU A 14 21.37 46.83 -15.42
C LEU A 14 20.23 47.23 -14.47
N SER A 15 20.02 48.54 -14.42
CA SER A 15 19.03 49.30 -13.64
C SER A 15 17.80 49.67 -14.50
N PRO A 16 16.73 50.26 -13.92
CA PRO A 16 15.33 50.06 -14.34
C PRO A 16 14.72 51.24 -15.13
N ALA A 17 13.58 50.99 -15.80
CA ALA A 17 12.63 52.03 -16.23
C ALA A 17 11.18 51.49 -16.38
N LEU A 18 10.24 52.27 -15.84
CA LEU A 18 8.76 52.28 -15.87
C LEU A 18 8.14 52.19 -17.30
N PRO A 19 6.80 51.97 -17.53
CA PRO A 19 5.68 52.60 -16.79
C PRO A 19 4.35 51.82 -16.63
N THR A 20 3.54 52.41 -15.74
CA THR A 20 2.11 52.20 -15.46
C THR A 20 1.19 52.77 -16.55
N ALA A 21 0.12 52.04 -16.90
CA ALA A 21 -1.08 52.57 -17.59
C ALA A 21 -2.30 51.61 -17.37
N PRO A 22 -3.55 52.10 -17.55
CA PRO A 22 -4.70 51.75 -16.70
C PRO A 22 -5.66 50.68 -17.25
N VAL A 23 -6.50 50.21 -16.32
CA VAL A 23 -7.70 49.38 -16.53
C VAL A 23 -8.82 50.19 -17.18
N ASP A 24 -9.38 49.67 -18.27
CA ASP A 24 -10.63 50.14 -18.85
C ASP A 24 -11.61 48.99 -19.04
N SER A 25 -12.87 49.34 -18.78
CA SER A 25 -14.08 48.52 -18.83
C SER A 25 -14.34 47.96 -20.23
N PHE A 26 -14.75 46.70 -20.34
CA PHE A 26 -15.61 46.28 -21.45
C PHE A 26 -16.69 45.29 -20.99
N ALA A 27 -17.91 45.71 -21.27
CA ALA A 27 -19.14 44.98 -21.07
C ALA A 27 -19.30 43.85 -22.12
N SER A 28 -20.08 42.85 -21.72
CA SER A 28 -21.15 42.18 -22.48
C SER A 28 -21.08 42.23 -24.01
N THR A 29 -21.08 41.07 -24.67
CA THR A 29 -22.23 40.41 -25.32
C THR A 29 -21.73 39.49 -26.45
N GLY A 30 -22.21 38.24 -26.51
CA GLY A 30 -22.08 37.39 -27.71
C GLY A 30 -22.34 35.89 -27.47
N PRO A 31 -23.43 35.31 -28.03
CA PRO A 31 -23.72 33.87 -27.97
C PRO A 31 -23.42 33.12 -29.28
N ALA A 32 -23.58 31.78 -29.24
CA ALA A 32 -23.44 30.75 -30.29
C ALA A 32 -22.03 30.14 -30.38
N ALA A 33 -21.82 28.82 -30.51
CA ALA A 33 -22.60 27.80 -31.20
C ALA A 33 -22.17 26.37 -30.80
N VAL A 34 -23.12 25.42 -30.90
CA VAL A 34 -23.00 24.04 -31.44
C VAL A 34 -22.09 23.04 -30.67
N SER A 35 -22.65 22.09 -29.90
CA SER A 35 -23.30 20.83 -30.32
C SER A 35 -22.37 19.87 -31.11
N GLY A 36 -21.61 19.04 -30.40
CA GLY A 36 -20.94 17.86 -30.95
C GLY A 36 -21.17 16.67 -30.02
N GLY A 37 -22.05 15.76 -30.43
CA GLY A 37 -22.50 14.61 -29.64
C GLY A 37 -21.57 13.40 -29.73
N ASP A 38 -21.42 12.77 -28.57
CA ASP A 38 -20.94 11.41 -28.37
C ASP A 38 -21.83 10.37 -29.07
N VAL A 39 -21.21 9.39 -29.73
CA VAL A 39 -21.82 8.06 -29.91
C VAL A 39 -20.78 6.99 -29.57
N ALA A 40 -20.97 6.41 -28.40
CA ALA A 40 -20.27 5.23 -27.91
C ALA A 40 -20.78 3.96 -28.62
N ALA A 41 -19.87 3.11 -29.10
CA ALA A 41 -20.16 1.76 -29.55
C ALA A 41 -19.62 0.76 -28.52
N ILE A 42 -20.51 0.14 -27.74
CA ILE A 42 -20.20 -0.97 -26.82
C ILE A 42 -20.66 -2.26 -27.48
N VAL A 43 -19.70 -3.11 -27.85
CA VAL A 43 -19.90 -4.47 -28.37
C VAL A 43 -19.99 -5.45 -27.20
N ARG A 44 -21.09 -6.22 -27.12
CA ARG A 44 -21.27 -7.35 -26.20
C ARG A 44 -20.70 -8.64 -26.82
N PRO A 45 -20.02 -9.52 -26.07
CA PRO A 45 -19.82 -10.89 -26.49
C PRO A 45 -20.76 -11.87 -25.78
N ALA A 46 -20.95 -12.99 -26.47
CA ALA A 46 -21.97 -14.00 -26.33
C ALA A 46 -21.74 -14.99 -25.18
N VAL A 47 -22.87 -15.56 -24.74
CA VAL A 47 -23.01 -16.65 -23.76
C VAL A 47 -22.84 -17.99 -24.46
N LEU A 48 -22.06 -18.91 -23.86
CA LEU A 48 -22.06 -20.33 -24.22
C LEU A 48 -21.79 -21.20 -22.98
N LEU A 49 -22.76 -22.07 -22.67
CA LEU A 49 -22.73 -23.20 -21.73
C LEU A 49 -21.93 -24.38 -22.32
N PRO A 50 -21.41 -25.29 -21.47
CA PRO A 50 -21.99 -26.66 -21.34
C PRO A 50 -21.97 -27.20 -19.90
N VAL A 51 -23.02 -27.89 -19.39
CA VAL A 51 -23.39 -29.32 -19.47
C VAL A 51 -22.53 -30.30 -18.62
N LEU A 52 -23.24 -30.99 -17.71
CA LEU A 52 -22.93 -32.01 -16.68
C LEU A 52 -22.20 -33.30 -17.17
N PRO A 53 -21.60 -34.12 -16.26
CA PRO A 53 -22.32 -35.21 -15.53
C PRO A 53 -21.88 -35.49 -14.06
N PRO A 54 -22.70 -36.19 -13.23
CA PRO A 54 -22.30 -36.74 -11.92
C PRO A 54 -22.13 -38.27 -11.93
N GLU A 55 -21.16 -38.80 -11.17
CA GLU A 55 -20.94 -40.23 -10.93
C GLU A 55 -20.96 -40.59 -9.42
N VAL A 56 -21.81 -41.58 -9.10
CA VAL A 56 -21.54 -42.79 -8.29
C VAL A 56 -21.24 -42.69 -6.79
N SER A 57 -22.32 -42.82 -6.01
CA SER A 57 -22.63 -43.92 -5.06
C SER A 57 -21.47 -44.72 -4.42
N ARG A 58 -21.30 -44.62 -3.09
CA ARG A 58 -20.93 -45.77 -2.25
C ARG A 58 -21.42 -45.64 -0.80
N GLN A 59 -22.13 -46.67 -0.37
CA GLN A 59 -22.71 -46.95 0.95
C GLN A 59 -21.70 -47.62 1.91
N VAL A 60 -22.10 -47.69 3.19
CA VAL A 60 -21.92 -48.79 4.20
C VAL A 60 -21.12 -48.46 5.49
N PHE A 61 -21.93 -48.12 6.51
CA PHE A 61 -22.01 -48.56 7.93
C PHE A 61 -20.91 -48.33 9.02
N PRO A 62 -21.33 -48.22 10.31
CA PRO A 62 -20.53 -47.84 11.48
C PRO A 62 -20.28 -48.99 12.50
N LEU A 63 -19.21 -48.87 13.30
CA LEU A 63 -18.95 -49.64 14.54
C LEU A 63 -18.21 -48.70 15.52
N ALA A 64 -18.80 -48.25 16.64
CA ALA A 64 -18.90 -48.91 17.95
C ALA A 64 -17.68 -48.75 18.89
N ARG A 65 -17.87 -47.87 19.89
CA ARG A 65 -17.53 -47.94 21.34
C ARG A 65 -16.11 -48.20 21.91
N SER A 66 -15.78 -47.32 22.88
CA SER A 66 -15.06 -47.52 24.16
C SER A 66 -13.53 -47.74 24.09
N VAL A 67 -12.66 -47.15 24.90
CA VAL A 67 -12.39 -47.35 26.35
C VAL A 67 -11.32 -46.29 26.75
N ALA A 68 -11.61 -45.39 27.70
CA ALA A 68 -11.07 -45.30 29.07
C ALA A 68 -9.54 -45.45 29.27
N ALA A 69 -8.94 -44.36 29.78
CA ALA A 69 -7.93 -44.24 30.85
C ALA A 69 -6.71 -45.20 30.92
N ILE A 70 -5.51 -44.60 31.03
CA ILE A 70 -4.32 -44.99 31.85
C ILE A 70 -3.30 -43.84 31.65
N LEU A 71 -3.16 -42.93 32.64
CA LEU A 71 -2.05 -42.86 33.62
C LEU A 71 -0.68 -42.50 33.00
N PHE A 72 -0.09 -41.35 33.35
CA PHE A 72 0.86 -41.22 34.47
C PHE A 72 1.44 -39.78 34.57
N ALA A 73 1.80 -39.44 35.80
CA ALA A 73 2.42 -38.22 36.35
C ALA A 73 3.46 -37.49 35.49
N LEU A 74 3.64 -36.18 35.70
CA LEU A 74 4.70 -35.64 36.59
C LEU A 74 4.77 -34.11 36.50
N ALA A 75 4.91 -33.47 37.66
CA ALA A 75 5.17 -32.05 37.82
C ALA A 75 6.56 -31.66 37.30
N CYS A 76 6.69 -30.48 36.68
CA CYS A 76 7.68 -29.44 37.02
C CYS A 76 7.68 -28.28 36.02
N ALA A 77 8.01 -27.12 36.54
CA ALA A 77 8.10 -25.80 35.93
C ALA A 77 8.79 -25.71 34.56
N SER A 78 8.28 -24.84 33.70
CA SER A 78 9.12 -23.95 32.90
C SER A 78 8.32 -22.75 32.39
N ALA A 79 8.73 -21.57 32.84
CA ALA A 79 8.44 -20.30 32.19
C ALA A 79 8.90 -20.34 30.72
N GLY A 80 8.08 -19.82 29.82
CA GLY A 80 8.40 -19.71 28.41
C GLY A 80 7.49 -18.70 27.74
N THR A 81 7.90 -17.44 27.76
CA THR A 81 7.34 -16.35 26.96
C THR A 81 7.48 -16.69 25.47
N THR A 82 6.37 -16.99 24.80
CA THR A 82 6.31 -17.04 23.34
C THR A 82 6.18 -15.63 22.79
N ALA A 83 7.29 -15.10 22.27
CA ALA A 83 7.31 -13.91 21.43
C ALA A 83 6.66 -14.24 20.07
N MET A 84 5.49 -13.66 19.81
CA MET A 84 4.86 -13.72 18.49
C MET A 84 5.57 -12.76 17.55
N ALA A 85 6.24 -13.29 16.53
CA ALA A 85 6.77 -12.53 15.41
C ALA A 85 5.60 -11.92 14.60
N GLN A 86 5.54 -10.59 14.55
CA GLN A 86 4.60 -9.87 13.68
C GLN A 86 5.22 -9.74 12.28
N THR A 87 4.60 -10.41 11.31
CA THR A 87 4.86 -10.22 9.88
C THR A 87 4.36 -8.84 9.42
N PRO A 88 5.19 -8.02 8.75
CA PRO A 88 4.75 -6.71 8.25
C PRO A 88 3.81 -6.85 7.04
N LYS A 89 2.67 -6.15 7.10
CA LYS A 89 1.74 -6.02 5.96
C LYS A 89 2.33 -5.10 4.89
N PRO A 90 2.10 -5.38 3.59
CA PRO A 90 2.55 -4.52 2.49
C PRO A 90 1.77 -3.20 2.46
N MET A 91 2.51 -2.09 2.33
CA MET A 91 1.97 -0.76 2.03
C MET A 91 1.48 -0.71 0.59
N ASN A 92 0.24 -0.27 0.37
CA ASN A 92 -0.28 0.07 -0.95
C ASN A 92 0.23 1.45 -1.39
N PRO A 93 0.89 1.60 -2.55
CA PRO A 93 1.22 2.90 -3.13
C PRO A 93 -0.01 3.40 -3.91
N GLY A 94 -0.98 3.98 -3.21
CA GLY A 94 -2.26 4.36 -3.81
C GLY A 94 -2.89 5.65 -3.28
N THR A 95 -2.16 6.48 -2.54
CA THR A 95 -2.64 7.81 -2.14
C THR A 95 -1.92 8.87 -2.95
N SER A 96 -2.39 9.05 -4.19
CA SER A 96 -2.11 10.22 -5.00
C SER A 96 -2.54 11.48 -4.24
N VAL A 97 -1.56 12.29 -3.88
CA VAL A 97 -1.72 13.64 -3.39
C VAL A 97 -2.34 14.47 -4.52
N VAL A 98 -3.62 14.82 -4.40
CA VAL A 98 -4.19 15.93 -5.16
C VAL A 98 -3.78 17.21 -4.42
N GLN A 99 -2.84 17.94 -5.00
CA GLN A 99 -2.63 19.35 -4.70
C GLN A 99 -3.84 20.11 -5.24
N THR A 100 -4.72 20.57 -4.35
CA THR A 100 -5.70 21.60 -4.65
C THR A 100 -5.03 22.97 -4.48
N PRO A 101 -5.06 23.85 -5.49
CA PRO A 101 -4.58 25.22 -5.35
C PRO A 101 -5.49 26.00 -4.40
N LEU A 102 -4.86 26.78 -3.52
CA LEU A 102 -5.52 27.79 -2.68
C LEU A 102 -5.96 28.94 -3.59
N ASP A 103 -7.25 29.09 -3.84
CA ASP A 103 -7.92 30.38 -4.01
C ASP A 103 -9.44 30.20 -3.85
N GLU A 104 -10.07 31.25 -3.35
CA GLU A 104 -11.51 31.49 -3.16
C GLU A 104 -12.21 30.93 -1.90
N ALA A 105 -12.50 31.89 -1.01
CA ALA A 105 -13.46 31.82 0.06
C ALA A 105 -14.89 31.66 -0.47
N GLY A 106 -15.61 30.66 0.02
CA GLY A 106 -17.03 30.48 -0.21
C GLY A 106 -17.64 29.66 0.91
N ALA A 107 -18.48 30.31 1.72
CA ALA A 107 -19.26 29.69 2.78
C ALA A 107 -20.22 28.62 2.23
N GLN A 108 -20.21 27.42 2.83
CA GLN A 108 -21.39 26.59 3.11
C GLN A 108 -20.94 25.21 3.60
N GLY A 109 -21.21 24.89 4.87
CA GLY A 109 -20.97 23.57 5.47
C GLY A 109 -22.24 23.02 6.09
N ASN A 110 -23.04 22.33 5.27
CA ASN A 110 -24.07 21.40 5.72
C ASN A 110 -23.45 20.00 5.84
N ALA A 111 -23.88 19.29 6.89
CA ALA A 111 -23.97 17.84 7.00
C ALA A 111 -22.71 16.98 6.80
N ALA A 112 -22.09 16.58 7.91
CA ALA A 112 -21.33 15.34 7.99
C ALA A 112 -22.23 14.23 8.58
N GLN A 113 -22.57 13.26 7.72
CA GLN A 113 -23.09 11.96 8.10
C GLN A 113 -21.93 11.03 8.49
N THR A 114 -22.08 10.41 9.67
CA THR A 114 -21.81 9.00 10.02
C THR A 114 -20.49 8.32 9.63
N ALA A 115 -19.76 7.86 10.65
CA ALA A 115 -19.23 6.49 10.68
C ALA A 115 -19.08 6.01 12.14
N SER A 116 -19.54 4.78 12.34
CA SER A 116 -20.01 4.14 13.56
C SER A 116 -18.94 3.28 14.26
N GLY A 117 -19.13 3.01 15.57
CA GLY A 117 -18.25 2.14 16.35
C GLY A 117 -18.78 1.62 17.70
N VAL A 118 -19.92 0.90 17.69
CA VAL A 118 -20.31 -0.27 18.54
C VAL A 118 -20.44 -0.13 20.10
N PRO A 119 -21.07 -1.09 20.85
CA PRO A 119 -22.28 -0.82 21.64
C PRO A 119 -22.14 -1.15 23.15
N ALA A 120 -22.99 -0.57 24.02
CA ALA A 120 -23.25 -1.17 25.34
C ALA A 120 -24.53 -0.66 26.01
N SER A 121 -25.37 -1.63 26.37
CA SER A 121 -26.27 -1.66 27.54
C SER A 121 -27.42 -0.66 27.64
N GLN A 122 -28.61 -1.19 27.27
CA GLN A 122 -29.87 -0.84 27.89
C GLN A 122 -29.78 -1.01 29.41
N VAL A 123 -30.01 0.08 30.15
CA VAL A 123 -30.55 0.01 31.50
C VAL A 123 -31.74 0.96 31.54
N ALA A 124 -32.91 0.35 31.74
CA ALA A 124 -34.14 1.05 32.05
C ALA A 124 -33.96 1.86 33.33
N GLY A 125 -34.25 3.16 33.25
CA GLY A 125 -34.16 4.10 34.37
C GLY A 125 -34.95 5.36 34.04
N ALA A 126 -36.24 5.19 33.74
CA ALA A 126 -37.17 6.30 33.63
C ALA A 126 -37.50 6.82 35.03
N VAL A 127 -37.01 8.02 35.37
CA VAL A 127 -37.66 8.93 36.32
C VAL A 127 -37.24 10.37 36.01
N GLY A 128 -38.12 11.07 35.30
CA GLY A 128 -38.49 12.45 35.64
C GLY A 128 -37.64 13.62 35.12
N ALA A 129 -37.51 13.80 33.80
CA ALA A 129 -37.29 15.14 33.21
C ALA A 129 -37.70 15.26 31.72
N SER A 130 -38.60 14.41 31.22
CA SER A 130 -39.00 14.38 29.80
C SER A 130 -40.24 15.24 29.46
N GLY A 131 -40.71 16.07 30.38
CA GLY A 131 -41.95 16.85 30.17
C GLY A 131 -41.80 18.11 29.32
N VAL A 132 -40.59 18.67 29.20
CA VAL A 132 -40.38 20.00 28.59
C VAL A 132 -39.70 19.98 27.23
N THR A 133 -38.93 18.94 26.89
CA THR A 133 -38.30 18.80 25.57
C THR A 133 -39.24 18.21 24.52
N GLY A 134 -40.17 17.33 24.93
CA GLY A 134 -41.19 16.78 24.04
C GLY A 134 -42.24 17.81 23.61
N ALA A 135 -42.67 18.68 24.53
CA ALA A 135 -43.65 19.72 24.24
C ALA A 135 -43.11 20.74 23.23
N SER A 136 -41.88 21.23 23.38
CA SER A 136 -41.29 22.21 22.45
C SER A 136 -40.97 21.64 21.07
N ALA A 137 -40.58 20.36 20.98
CA ALA A 137 -40.36 19.69 19.69
C ALA A 137 -41.70 19.44 18.97
N VAL A 138 -42.73 19.02 19.69
CA VAL A 138 -44.08 18.83 19.14
C VAL A 138 -44.70 20.18 18.73
N GLN A 139 -44.50 21.23 19.53
CA GLN A 139 -44.94 22.60 19.21
C GLN A 139 -44.24 23.12 17.94
N ALA A 140 -42.92 22.99 17.83
CA ALA A 140 -42.17 23.41 16.64
C ALA A 140 -42.60 22.66 15.38
N THR A 141 -42.92 21.37 15.48
CA THR A 141 -43.48 20.61 14.35
C THR A 141 -44.92 21.00 14.04
N ALA A 142 -45.74 21.33 15.04
CA ALA A 142 -47.11 21.79 14.84
C ALA A 142 -47.13 23.16 14.15
N ASP A 143 -46.27 24.09 14.58
CA ASP A 143 -46.11 25.41 13.98
C ASP A 143 -45.60 25.31 12.53
N ALA A 144 -44.60 24.46 12.25
CA ALA A 144 -44.11 24.21 10.89
C ALA A 144 -45.17 23.63 9.94
N ASN A 145 -46.02 22.74 10.46
CA ASN A 145 -47.14 22.18 9.70
C ASN A 145 -48.25 23.21 9.44
N ASP A 146 -48.49 24.14 10.36
CA ASP A 146 -49.45 25.23 10.20
C ASP A 146 -48.98 26.22 9.11
N PHE A 147 -47.72 26.67 9.12
CA PHE A 147 -47.17 27.51 8.04
C PHE A 147 -47.26 26.84 6.67
N THR A 148 -46.90 25.55 6.60
CA THR A 148 -46.97 24.79 5.35
C THR A 148 -48.41 24.69 4.83
N THR A 149 -49.38 24.55 5.72
CA THR A 149 -50.80 24.47 5.36
C THR A 149 -51.32 25.81 4.85
N ARG A 150 -51.00 26.90 5.55
CA ARG A 150 -51.37 28.27 5.13
C ARG A 150 -50.73 28.65 3.79
N GLN A 151 -49.45 28.29 3.58
CA GLN A 151 -48.77 28.50 2.31
C GLN A 151 -49.48 27.78 1.15
N LYS A 152 -49.82 26.49 1.33
CA LYS A 152 -50.56 25.72 0.31
C LYS A 152 -51.92 26.36 -0.01
N ALA A 153 -52.63 26.89 0.98
CA ALA A 153 -53.89 27.58 0.74
C ALA A 153 -53.72 28.86 -0.11
N LEU A 154 -52.62 29.61 0.09
CA LEU A 154 -52.27 30.77 -0.73
C LEU A 154 -51.88 30.37 -2.16
N ASP A 155 -51.17 29.25 -2.32
CA ASP A 155 -50.80 28.72 -3.63
C ASP A 155 -52.03 28.26 -4.42
N VAL A 156 -52.98 27.57 -3.76
CA VAL A 156 -54.27 27.18 -4.36
C VAL A 156 -55.06 28.41 -4.78
N ARG A 157 -55.19 29.43 -3.93
CA ARG A 157 -55.87 30.70 -4.29
C ARG A 157 -55.21 31.42 -5.46
N THR A 158 -53.88 31.33 -5.56
CA THR A 158 -53.13 31.88 -6.70
C THR A 158 -53.45 31.11 -7.98
N ALA A 159 -53.48 29.79 -7.93
CA ALA A 159 -53.82 28.94 -9.06
C ALA A 159 -55.26 29.19 -9.52
N GLU A 160 -56.21 29.25 -8.59
CA GLU A 160 -57.62 29.58 -8.87
C GLU A 160 -57.77 30.95 -9.50
N ASN A 161 -57.08 31.98 -8.98
CA ASN A 161 -57.14 33.32 -9.56
C ASN A 161 -56.62 33.35 -11.01
N ASN A 162 -55.53 32.63 -11.29
CA ASN A 162 -54.99 32.49 -12.64
C ASN A 162 -55.94 31.73 -13.57
N TYR A 163 -56.56 30.65 -13.08
CA TYR A 163 -57.55 29.89 -13.82
C TYR A 163 -58.78 30.73 -14.17
N LEU A 164 -59.35 31.44 -13.19
CA LEU A 164 -60.49 32.32 -13.40
C LEU A 164 -60.19 33.42 -14.42
N TYR A 165 -58.98 34.00 -14.36
CA TYR A 165 -58.54 34.97 -15.36
C TYR A 165 -58.45 34.35 -16.76
N ALA A 166 -57.88 33.14 -16.91
CA ALA A 166 -57.77 32.47 -18.21
C ALA A 166 -59.15 32.14 -18.81
N VAL A 167 -60.10 31.68 -17.99
CA VAL A 167 -61.48 31.45 -18.41
C VAL A 167 -62.13 32.77 -18.85
N LYS A 168 -62.02 33.83 -18.04
CA LYS A 168 -62.56 35.15 -18.39
C LYS A 168 -61.93 35.73 -19.64
N GLN A 169 -60.64 35.49 -19.87
CA GLN A 169 -59.95 35.91 -21.09
C GLN A 169 -60.58 35.25 -22.31
N HIS A 170 -60.82 33.93 -22.26
CA HIS A 170 -61.49 33.21 -23.35
C HIS A 170 -62.93 33.72 -23.57
N ASP A 171 -63.69 33.95 -22.50
CA ASP A 171 -65.04 34.50 -22.57
C ASP A 171 -65.05 35.91 -23.20
N CYS A 172 -64.08 36.77 -22.86
CA CYS A 172 -63.99 38.13 -23.38
C CYS A 172 -63.80 38.17 -24.90
N TYR A 173 -63.14 37.18 -25.51
CA TYR A 173 -63.00 37.10 -26.97
C TYR A 173 -64.32 36.79 -27.69
N SER A 174 -65.34 36.30 -26.98
CA SER A 174 -66.68 36.11 -27.53
C SER A 174 -67.57 37.36 -27.44
N THR A 175 -67.08 38.45 -26.83
CA THR A 175 -67.85 39.68 -26.58
C THR A 175 -67.47 40.80 -27.56
N PHE A 176 -68.41 41.67 -27.93
CA PHE A 176 -68.16 42.79 -28.85
C PHE A 176 -67.13 43.82 -28.33
N PHE A 177 -67.09 44.09 -27.02
CA PHE A 177 -66.14 45.03 -26.39
C PHE A 177 -64.97 44.31 -25.71
N VAL A 178 -64.17 43.57 -26.50
CA VAL A 178 -63.06 42.72 -26.01
C VAL A 178 -62.10 43.49 -25.11
N ASN A 179 -61.63 44.68 -25.52
CA ASN A 179 -60.62 45.44 -24.77
C ASN A 179 -61.10 45.82 -23.36
N HIS A 180 -62.32 46.35 -23.24
CA HIS A 180 -62.91 46.71 -21.94
C HIS A 180 -63.13 45.49 -21.05
N CYS A 181 -63.54 44.36 -21.64
CA CYS A 181 -63.71 43.11 -20.92
C CYS A 181 -62.38 42.59 -20.36
N LEU A 182 -61.31 42.61 -21.17
CA LEU A 182 -59.97 42.18 -20.76
C LEU A 182 -59.39 43.06 -19.65
N ASP A 183 -59.61 44.38 -19.71
CA ASP A 183 -59.13 45.30 -18.67
C ASP A 183 -59.82 45.02 -17.33
N LYS A 184 -61.14 44.84 -17.33
CA LYS A 184 -61.89 44.42 -16.13
C LYS A 184 -61.40 43.09 -15.57
N ALA A 185 -61.14 42.10 -16.43
CA ALA A 185 -60.62 40.80 -16.01
C ALA A 185 -59.20 40.93 -15.41
N ARG A 186 -58.37 41.81 -15.97
CA ARG A 186 -57.02 42.10 -15.46
C ARG A 186 -57.05 42.81 -14.12
N ASP A 187 -57.97 43.75 -13.92
CA ASP A 187 -58.11 44.47 -12.66
C ASP A 187 -58.62 43.56 -11.54
N ALA A 188 -59.61 42.70 -11.83
CA ALA A 188 -60.05 41.67 -10.89
C ALA A 188 -58.90 40.71 -10.50
N LYS A 189 -58.06 40.32 -11.47
CA LYS A 189 -56.85 39.53 -11.21
C LYS A 189 -55.86 40.27 -10.30
N ARG A 190 -55.61 41.55 -10.58
CA ARG A 190 -54.68 42.39 -9.81
C ARG A 190 -55.13 42.58 -8.37
N GLU A 191 -56.42 42.78 -8.14
CA GLU A 191 -57.01 42.98 -6.80
C GLU A 191 -56.81 41.74 -5.93
N VAL A 192 -57.24 40.56 -6.40
CA VAL A 192 -57.05 39.30 -5.67
C VAL A 192 -55.58 38.97 -5.51
N GLY A 193 -54.75 39.22 -6.54
CA GLY A 193 -53.30 39.04 -6.44
C GLY A 193 -52.65 39.96 -5.40
N ALA A 194 -53.17 41.18 -5.19
CA ALA A 194 -52.69 42.08 -4.14
C ALA A 194 -53.05 41.56 -2.73
N GLN A 195 -54.25 40.99 -2.56
CA GLN A 195 -54.66 40.37 -1.30
C GLN A 195 -53.78 39.15 -0.97
N ILE A 196 -53.56 38.26 -1.94
CA ILE A 196 -52.68 37.08 -1.76
C ILE A 196 -51.26 37.51 -1.35
N ARG A 197 -50.68 38.52 -2.03
CA ARG A 197 -49.34 39.03 -1.66
C ARG A 197 -49.30 39.61 -0.25
N LYS A 198 -50.36 40.30 0.20
CA LYS A 198 -50.43 40.83 1.56
C LYS A 198 -50.42 39.71 2.61
N GLU A 199 -51.15 38.62 2.35
CA GLU A 199 -51.18 37.46 3.23
C GLU A 199 -49.86 36.68 3.23
N GLN A 200 -49.20 36.54 2.07
CA GLN A 200 -47.86 35.95 1.98
C GLN A 200 -46.82 36.76 2.78
N LEU A 201 -46.82 38.09 2.65
CA LEU A 201 -45.90 38.94 3.41
C LEU A 201 -46.10 38.80 4.92
N ALA A 202 -47.36 38.73 5.38
CA ALA A 202 -47.67 38.52 6.79
C ALA A 202 -47.16 37.15 7.29
N LEU A 203 -47.34 36.10 6.50
CA LEU A 203 -46.84 34.76 6.82
C LEU A 203 -45.31 34.72 6.87
N ASP A 204 -44.62 35.38 5.93
CA ASP A 204 -43.17 35.48 5.92
C ASP A 204 -42.63 36.29 7.12
N ASP A 205 -43.33 37.35 7.53
CA ASP A 205 -42.98 38.13 8.73
C ASP A 205 -43.07 37.27 10.00
N GLU A 206 -44.13 36.48 10.15
CA GLU A 206 -44.29 35.53 11.26
C GLU A 206 -43.15 34.51 11.29
N GLN A 207 -42.79 33.92 10.13
CA GLN A 207 -41.68 32.98 10.04
C GLN A 207 -40.33 33.62 10.40
N ARG A 208 -40.07 34.84 9.93
CA ARG A 208 -38.86 35.59 10.27
C ARG A 208 -38.73 35.81 11.77
N LEU A 209 -39.82 36.18 12.44
CA LEU A 209 -39.86 36.37 13.89
C LEU A 209 -39.62 35.06 14.65
N GLN A 210 -40.25 33.96 14.24
CA GLN A 210 -40.02 32.67 14.87
C GLN A 210 -38.56 32.20 14.74
N HIS A 211 -37.98 32.31 13.55
CA HIS A 211 -36.58 31.95 13.35
C HIS A 211 -35.63 32.84 14.14
N ALA A 212 -35.94 34.13 14.30
CA ALA A 212 -35.17 35.01 15.18
C ALA A 212 -35.22 34.52 16.64
N GLN A 213 -36.41 34.22 17.17
CA GLN A 213 -36.56 33.69 18.53
C GLN A 213 -35.84 32.35 18.72
N GLN A 214 -35.90 31.44 17.74
CA GLN A 214 -35.17 30.18 17.80
C GLN A 214 -33.65 30.38 17.86
N ARG A 215 -33.10 31.32 17.08
CA ARG A 215 -31.68 31.66 17.13
C ARG A 215 -31.30 32.22 18.50
N ASP A 216 -32.12 33.10 19.06
CA ASP A 216 -31.85 33.70 20.38
C ASP A 216 -31.88 32.63 21.49
N GLN A 217 -32.85 31.71 21.45
CA GLN A 217 -32.91 30.58 22.37
C GLN A 217 -31.69 29.66 22.24
N GLN A 218 -31.30 29.30 21.00
CA GLN A 218 -30.11 28.48 20.77
C GLN A 218 -28.83 29.18 21.20
N ALA A 219 -28.71 30.49 20.96
CA ALA A 219 -27.59 31.29 21.42
C ALA A 219 -27.51 31.33 22.95
N ALA A 220 -28.65 31.52 23.63
CA ALA A 220 -28.74 31.47 25.08
C ALA A 220 -28.31 30.10 25.63
N ILE A 221 -28.82 29.00 25.07
CA ILE A 221 -28.42 27.64 25.47
C ILE A 221 -26.93 27.42 25.28
N LYS A 222 -26.37 27.79 24.12
CA LYS A 222 -24.93 27.67 23.85
C LYS A 222 -24.11 28.50 24.83
N SER A 223 -24.51 29.75 25.09
CA SER A 223 -23.80 30.60 26.07
C SER A 223 -23.83 30.00 27.48
N ALA A 224 -24.96 29.42 27.89
CA ALA A 224 -25.07 28.74 29.19
C ALA A 224 -24.17 27.50 29.26
N GLN A 225 -24.12 26.71 28.18
CA GLN A 225 -23.20 25.56 28.07
C GLN A 225 -21.74 26.02 28.15
N TYR A 226 -21.32 27.00 27.35
CA TYR A 226 -19.95 27.53 27.37
C TYR A 226 -19.54 28.08 28.74
N ALA A 227 -20.46 28.72 29.46
CA ALA A 227 -20.24 29.20 30.81
C ALA A 227 -20.10 28.04 31.80
N SER A 228 -20.94 27.01 31.68
CA SER A 228 -20.86 25.81 32.53
C SER A 228 -19.59 24.99 32.30
N GLU A 229 -19.10 24.93 31.06
CA GLU A 229 -17.89 24.20 30.67
C GLU A 229 -16.60 25.01 30.86
N ALA A 230 -16.70 26.32 31.11
CA ALA A 230 -15.54 27.20 31.32
C ALA A 230 -14.52 26.68 32.36
N PRO A 231 -14.91 26.25 33.57
CA PRO A 231 -13.94 25.73 34.54
C PRO A 231 -13.28 24.42 34.06
N GLN A 232 -14.03 23.55 33.37
CA GLN A 232 -13.47 22.32 32.82
C GLN A 232 -12.46 22.61 31.70
N ARG A 233 -12.75 23.58 30.81
CA ARG A 233 -11.81 24.02 29.78
C ARG A 233 -10.54 24.59 30.38
N ALA A 234 -10.66 25.46 31.38
CA ALA A 234 -9.51 26.00 32.10
C ALA A 234 -8.69 24.89 32.80
N ALA A 235 -9.33 23.86 33.36
CA ALA A 235 -8.64 22.72 33.95
C ALA A 235 -7.90 21.88 32.89
N ASN A 236 -8.54 21.62 31.74
CA ASN A 236 -7.95 20.89 30.64
C ASN A 236 -6.77 21.65 30.00
N GLU A 237 -6.88 22.97 29.87
CA GLU A 237 -5.79 23.85 29.39
C GLU A 237 -4.58 23.76 30.32
N LYS A 238 -4.79 23.90 31.64
CA LYS A 238 -3.72 23.74 32.64
C LYS A 238 -3.08 22.36 32.61
N ALA A 239 -3.88 21.29 32.56
CA ALA A 239 -3.35 19.93 32.45
C ALA A 239 -2.54 19.72 31.16
N SER A 240 -2.95 20.36 30.06
CA SER A 240 -2.23 20.31 28.79
C SER A 240 -0.89 21.03 28.88
N GLU A 241 -0.86 22.22 29.47
CA GLU A 241 0.36 23.00 29.73
C GLU A 241 1.35 22.23 30.61
N GLU A 242 0.86 21.64 31.71
CA GLU A 242 1.67 20.81 32.61
C GLU A 242 2.24 19.59 31.88
N SER A 243 1.42 18.89 31.08
CA SER A 243 1.87 17.73 30.32
C SER A 243 2.94 18.09 29.27
N PHE A 244 2.83 19.28 28.67
CA PHE A 244 3.80 19.78 27.69
C PHE A 244 5.11 20.14 28.37
N ALA A 245 5.05 20.86 29.50
CA ALA A 245 6.23 21.18 30.30
C ALA A 245 6.95 19.93 30.80
N GLU A 246 6.22 18.91 31.24
CA GLU A 246 6.82 17.64 31.68
C GLU A 246 7.48 16.89 30.52
N LYS A 247 6.85 16.83 29.34
CA LYS A 247 7.46 16.23 28.15
C LYS A 247 8.74 16.96 27.73
N GLN A 248 8.78 18.29 27.85
CA GLN A 248 10.01 19.04 27.59
C GLN A 248 11.13 18.65 28.55
N ARG A 249 10.83 18.53 29.85
CA ARG A 249 11.80 18.07 30.86
C ARG A 249 12.28 16.65 30.57
N GLN A 250 11.38 15.73 30.26
CA GLN A 250 11.71 14.36 29.93
C GLN A 250 12.57 14.26 28.66
N ASN A 251 12.29 15.07 27.63
CA ASN A 251 13.11 15.14 26.43
C ASN A 251 14.52 15.64 26.76
N ALA A 252 14.64 16.72 27.54
CA ALA A 252 15.94 17.25 27.96
C ALA A 252 16.76 16.21 28.76
N LEU A 253 16.11 15.47 29.67
CA LEU A 253 16.76 14.38 30.41
C LEU A 253 17.18 13.22 29.50
N SER A 254 16.32 12.85 28.55
CA SER A 254 16.61 11.78 27.58
C SER A 254 17.76 12.16 26.65
N GLU A 255 17.83 13.42 26.23
CA GLU A 255 18.94 13.96 25.44
C GLU A 255 20.24 13.99 26.25
N ALA A 256 20.19 14.41 27.52
CA ALA A 256 21.33 14.36 28.41
C ALA A 256 21.85 12.92 28.59
N GLN A 257 20.95 11.96 28.81
CA GLN A 257 21.28 10.52 28.90
C GLN A 257 21.89 10.00 27.60
N ARG A 258 21.26 10.28 26.45
CA ARG A 258 21.78 9.88 25.14
C ARG A 258 23.16 10.45 24.88
N THR A 259 23.40 11.69 25.29
CA THR A 259 24.71 12.35 25.14
C THR A 259 25.75 11.73 26.06
N ALA A 260 25.40 11.44 27.32
CA ALA A 260 26.28 10.77 28.27
C ALA A 260 26.67 9.34 27.81
N GLU A 261 25.74 8.61 27.22
CA GLU A 261 25.95 7.26 26.69
C GLU A 261 26.59 7.23 25.28
N ALA A 262 26.66 8.36 24.58
CA ALA A 262 27.23 8.45 23.23
C ALA A 262 28.64 7.84 23.10
N PRO A 263 29.62 8.13 24.00
CA PRO A 263 30.94 7.50 23.93
C PRO A 263 30.87 5.98 24.13
N GLN A 264 30.00 5.49 25.01
CA GLN A 264 29.84 4.05 25.23
C GLN A 264 29.22 3.37 24.01
N ARG A 265 28.23 3.99 23.35
CA ARG A 265 27.66 3.48 22.10
C ARG A 265 28.71 3.46 20.97
N ALA A 266 29.54 4.48 20.87
CA ALA A 266 30.64 4.52 19.91
C ALA A 266 31.68 3.40 20.18
N ALA A 267 32.04 3.17 21.44
CA ALA A 267 32.93 2.07 21.83
C ALA A 267 32.33 0.69 21.50
N ASN A 268 31.05 0.48 21.83
CA ASN A 268 30.34 -0.77 21.51
C ASN A 268 30.27 -1.01 20.00
N GLN A 269 30.04 0.04 19.20
CA GLN A 269 30.04 -0.05 17.74
C GLN A 269 31.43 -0.43 17.21
N ALA A 270 32.49 0.23 17.69
CA ALA A 270 33.86 -0.09 17.30
C ALA A 270 34.24 -1.54 17.67
N ASP A 271 33.82 -2.02 18.84
CA ASP A 271 34.03 -3.40 19.25
C ASP A 271 33.29 -4.41 18.37
N TYR A 272 32.07 -4.08 17.95
CA TYR A 272 31.29 -4.90 17.02
C TYR A 272 31.95 -4.95 15.64
N ASP A 273 32.36 -3.81 15.10
CA ASP A 273 33.02 -3.71 13.80
C ASP A 273 34.35 -4.47 13.81
N ARG A 274 35.12 -4.41 14.90
CA ARG A 274 36.34 -5.22 15.09
C ARG A 274 36.03 -6.71 15.03
N LYS A 275 35.00 -7.17 15.73
CA LYS A 275 34.58 -8.59 15.69
C LYS A 275 34.17 -9.02 14.28
N GLN A 276 33.50 -8.16 13.52
CA GLN A 276 33.14 -8.45 12.14
C GLN A 276 34.39 -8.57 11.25
N ALA A 277 35.33 -7.64 11.37
CA ALA A 277 36.59 -7.69 10.62
C ALA A 277 37.40 -8.96 10.96
N ASP A 278 37.48 -9.33 12.24
CA ASP A 278 38.15 -10.55 12.68
C ASP A 278 37.48 -11.81 12.11
N TYR A 279 36.15 -11.84 12.06
CA TYR A 279 35.40 -12.95 11.47
C TYR A 279 35.64 -13.05 9.96
N GLN A 280 35.59 -11.93 9.24
CA GLN A 280 35.89 -11.90 7.80
C GLN A 280 37.32 -12.35 7.51
N LYS A 281 38.30 -11.92 8.32
CA LYS A 281 39.68 -12.37 8.20
C LYS A 281 39.80 -13.88 8.39
N LYS A 282 39.13 -14.47 9.39
CA LYS A 282 39.12 -15.92 9.60
C LYS A 282 38.54 -16.68 8.40
N LEU A 283 37.50 -16.14 7.75
CA LEU A 283 36.94 -16.74 6.54
C LEU A 283 37.93 -16.66 5.37
N ALA A 284 38.59 -15.52 5.18
CA ALA A 284 39.60 -15.35 4.14
C ALA A 284 40.80 -16.28 4.36
N ASP A 285 41.29 -16.39 5.59
CA ASP A 285 42.39 -17.28 5.96
C ASP A 285 42.00 -18.75 5.74
N ALA A 286 40.77 -19.14 6.09
CA ALA A 286 40.26 -20.49 5.85
C ALA A 286 40.14 -20.80 4.35
N ALA A 287 39.65 -19.84 3.55
CA ALA A 287 39.58 -19.97 2.09
C ALA A 287 40.98 -20.11 1.47
N ALA A 288 41.94 -19.28 1.91
CA ALA A 288 43.32 -19.36 1.45
C ALA A 288 43.97 -20.71 1.76
N ARG A 289 43.75 -21.24 2.98
CA ARG A 289 44.20 -22.60 3.35
C ARG A 289 43.53 -23.66 2.49
N GLY A 290 42.22 -23.55 2.24
CA GLY A 290 41.50 -24.48 1.36
C GLY A 290 42.05 -24.52 -0.07
N VAL A 291 42.43 -23.36 -0.63
CA VAL A 291 43.08 -23.27 -1.94
C VAL A 291 44.47 -23.91 -1.92
N GLN A 292 45.25 -23.67 -0.86
CA GLN A 292 46.57 -24.28 -0.73
C GLN A 292 46.49 -25.80 -0.60
N ASP A 293 45.59 -26.30 0.26
CA ASP A 293 45.35 -27.74 0.44
C ASP A 293 44.88 -28.40 -0.87
N ALA A 294 44.10 -27.70 -1.70
CA ALA A 294 43.71 -28.20 -3.02
C ALA A 294 44.90 -28.36 -3.95
N LYS A 295 45.79 -27.35 -4.04
CA LYS A 295 47.03 -27.42 -4.81
C LYS A 295 47.95 -28.54 -4.33
N ASP A 296 48.13 -28.66 -3.01
CA ASP A 296 48.96 -29.71 -2.43
C ASP A 296 48.42 -31.12 -2.75
N ARG A 297 47.09 -31.27 -2.89
CA ARG A 297 46.47 -32.54 -3.34
C ARG A 297 46.71 -32.80 -4.82
N GLU A 298 46.61 -31.79 -5.67
CA GLU A 298 46.91 -31.87 -7.11
C GLU A 298 48.37 -32.29 -7.31
N ASP A 299 49.33 -31.60 -6.67
CA ASP A 299 50.76 -31.92 -6.75
C ASP A 299 51.05 -33.36 -6.29
N LYS A 300 50.40 -33.82 -5.22
CA LYS A 300 50.54 -35.21 -4.73
C LYS A 300 49.96 -36.21 -5.73
N ALA A 301 48.81 -35.90 -6.33
CA ALA A 301 48.19 -36.74 -7.34
C ALA A 301 49.08 -36.85 -8.59
N GLU A 302 49.65 -35.74 -9.05
CA GLU A 302 50.60 -35.72 -10.18
C GLU A 302 51.86 -36.54 -9.90
N ARG A 303 52.46 -36.39 -8.71
CA ARG A 303 53.62 -37.19 -8.29
C ARG A 303 53.30 -38.67 -8.24
N PHE A 304 52.11 -39.03 -7.76
CA PHE A 304 51.67 -40.42 -7.75
C PHE A 304 51.46 -40.98 -9.16
N ALA A 305 50.84 -40.20 -10.05
CA ALA A 305 50.67 -40.57 -11.45
C ALA A 305 52.01 -40.70 -12.20
N ALA A 306 52.97 -39.81 -11.95
CA ALA A 306 54.34 -39.93 -12.46
C ALA A 306 55.00 -41.23 -11.99
N LYS A 307 54.92 -41.54 -10.69
CA LYS A 307 55.47 -42.78 -10.14
C LYS A 307 54.85 -44.04 -10.76
N GLN A 308 53.56 -44.01 -11.10
CA GLN A 308 52.93 -45.12 -11.83
C GLN A 308 53.46 -45.26 -13.26
N ARG A 309 53.68 -44.15 -13.98
CA ARG A 309 54.28 -44.16 -15.33
C ARG A 309 55.71 -44.70 -15.29
N ASP A 310 56.55 -44.20 -14.37
CA ASP A 310 57.93 -44.65 -14.20
C ASP A 310 57.98 -46.15 -13.86
N ALA A 311 57.08 -46.63 -13.00
CA ALA A 311 56.99 -48.05 -12.67
C ALA A 311 56.59 -48.91 -13.89
N ALA A 312 55.66 -48.43 -14.73
CA ALA A 312 55.28 -49.11 -15.96
C ALA A 312 56.43 -49.13 -16.98
N GLU A 313 57.12 -48.00 -17.18
CA GLU A 313 58.31 -47.92 -18.05
C GLU A 313 59.40 -48.88 -17.58
N HIS A 314 59.70 -48.89 -16.27
CA HIS A 314 60.69 -49.80 -15.71
C HIS A 314 60.31 -51.28 -15.91
N GLN A 315 59.03 -51.63 -15.74
CA GLN A 315 58.56 -52.99 -16.03
C GLN A 315 58.78 -53.35 -17.51
N THR A 316 58.49 -52.44 -18.44
CA THR A 316 58.74 -52.68 -19.87
C THR A 316 60.22 -52.81 -20.20
N GLU A 317 61.09 -52.02 -19.56
CA GLU A 317 62.55 -52.09 -19.72
C GLU A 317 63.10 -53.41 -19.17
N VAL A 318 62.63 -53.86 -18.01
CA VAL A 318 63.02 -55.16 -17.44
C VAL A 318 62.57 -56.30 -18.37
N GLN A 319 61.33 -56.24 -18.89
CA GLN A 319 60.86 -57.24 -19.85
C GLN A 319 61.64 -57.23 -21.16
N SER A 320 62.05 -56.06 -21.68
CA SER A 320 62.85 -55.98 -22.90
C SER A 320 64.26 -56.54 -22.67
N ARG A 321 64.90 -56.22 -21.55
CA ARG A 321 66.19 -56.82 -21.14
C ARG A 321 66.10 -58.34 -20.98
N GLN A 322 65.00 -58.85 -20.42
CA GLN A 322 64.77 -60.30 -20.33
C GLN A 322 64.62 -60.96 -21.71
N LYS A 323 63.86 -60.35 -22.62
CA LYS A 323 63.71 -60.84 -24.00
C LYS A 323 65.05 -60.81 -24.75
N GLU A 324 65.81 -59.73 -24.63
CA GLU A 324 67.14 -59.61 -25.24
C GLU A 324 68.11 -60.66 -24.69
N ALA A 325 68.11 -60.88 -23.37
CA ALA A 325 68.89 -61.93 -22.74
C ALA A 325 68.48 -63.33 -23.24
N ALA A 326 67.18 -63.61 -23.37
CA ALA A 326 66.68 -64.88 -23.90
C ALA A 326 67.07 -65.10 -25.38
N VAL A 327 66.96 -64.08 -26.23
CA VAL A 327 67.41 -64.13 -27.63
C VAL A 327 68.92 -64.37 -27.70
N LYS A 328 69.72 -63.68 -26.88
CA LYS A 328 71.17 -63.87 -26.82
C LYS A 328 71.54 -65.28 -26.34
N GLN A 329 70.78 -65.87 -25.41
CA GLN A 329 70.95 -67.27 -25.00
C GLN A 329 70.60 -68.24 -26.13
N GLN A 330 69.50 -68.00 -26.86
CA GLN A 330 69.13 -68.80 -28.03
C GLN A 330 70.19 -68.72 -29.14
N GLN A 331 70.76 -67.54 -29.40
CA GLN A 331 71.85 -67.37 -30.35
C GLN A 331 73.11 -68.13 -29.93
N ARG A 332 73.48 -68.11 -28.64
CA ARG A 332 74.61 -68.91 -28.13
C ARG A 332 74.37 -70.42 -28.28
N ALA A 333 73.17 -70.89 -27.95
CA ALA A 333 72.82 -72.31 -28.13
C ALA A 333 72.86 -72.75 -29.60
N GLN A 334 72.42 -71.88 -30.53
CA GLN A 334 72.53 -72.15 -31.97
C GLN A 334 73.98 -72.16 -32.46
N GLN A 335 74.83 -71.26 -31.96
CA GLN A 335 76.26 -71.26 -32.26
C GLN A 335 76.94 -72.52 -31.73
N GLU A 336 76.68 -72.90 -30.47
CA GLU A 336 77.22 -74.14 -29.89
C GLU A 336 76.76 -75.40 -30.65
N ALA A 337 75.50 -75.44 -31.10
CA ALA A 337 74.99 -76.54 -31.94
C ALA A 337 75.65 -76.56 -33.33
N ALA A 338 75.88 -75.40 -33.95
CA ALA A 338 76.59 -75.30 -35.23
C ALA A 338 78.07 -75.71 -35.10
N ASP A 339 78.74 -75.31 -34.02
CA ASP A 339 80.12 -75.70 -33.71
C ASP A 339 80.22 -77.20 -33.47
N GLN A 340 79.26 -77.80 -32.73
CA GLN A 340 79.18 -79.26 -32.55
C GLN A 340 78.98 -79.99 -33.87
N ALA A 341 78.05 -79.53 -34.72
CA ALA A 341 77.80 -80.11 -36.04
C ALA A 341 79.05 -80.03 -36.94
N HIS A 342 79.79 -78.92 -36.90
CA HIS A 342 81.05 -78.77 -37.63
C HIS A 342 82.14 -79.73 -37.11
N GLN A 343 82.23 -79.90 -35.78
CA GLN A 343 83.15 -80.84 -35.15
C GLN A 343 82.84 -82.30 -35.54
N GLU A 344 81.56 -82.67 -35.60
CA GLU A 344 81.13 -83.98 -36.10
C GLU A 344 81.47 -84.16 -37.59
N GLN A 345 81.31 -83.13 -38.41
CA GLN A 345 81.67 -83.14 -39.83
C GLN A 345 83.19 -83.33 -40.04
N LEU A 346 84.01 -82.67 -39.22
CA LEU A 346 85.46 -82.85 -39.21
C LEU A 346 85.86 -84.27 -38.76
N LYS A 347 85.19 -84.83 -37.75
CA LYS A 347 85.40 -86.24 -37.35
C LYS A 347 85.02 -87.22 -38.46
N GLN A 348 83.93 -86.98 -39.19
CA GLN A 348 83.56 -87.79 -40.35
C GLN A 348 84.60 -87.67 -41.49
N GLN A 349 85.15 -86.48 -41.75
CA GLN A 349 86.25 -86.32 -42.72
C GLN A 349 87.54 -87.03 -42.29
N GLN A 350 87.89 -87.01 -41.00
CA GLN A 350 89.06 -87.75 -40.50
C GLN A 350 88.86 -89.28 -40.59
N GLN A 351 87.64 -89.78 -40.42
CA GLN A 351 87.34 -91.20 -40.64
C GLN A 351 87.43 -91.60 -42.11
N GLN A 352 87.15 -90.69 -43.05
CA GLN A 352 87.31 -90.95 -44.49
C GLN A 352 88.78 -90.94 -44.94
N GLN A 353 89.69 -90.26 -44.24
CA GLN A 353 91.13 -90.30 -44.53
C GLN A 353 91.88 -91.49 -43.91
N GLN A 354 91.23 -92.28 -43.04
CA GLN A 354 91.81 -93.50 -42.45
C GLN A 354 91.38 -94.80 -43.15
N GLN A 355 90.82 -94.73 -44.36
CA GLN A 355 90.69 -95.92 -45.21
C GLN A 355 91.94 -96.09 -46.07
N PRO A 356 92.82 -97.07 -45.77
CA PRO A 356 94.00 -97.32 -46.57
C PRO A 356 93.60 -97.94 -47.91
N LYS A 357 94.18 -97.42 -48.99
CA LYS A 357 94.49 -98.21 -50.17
C LYS A 357 95.97 -98.09 -50.44
#